data_AF-A0A060WDU2-F1
#
_entry.id   AF-A0A060WDU2-F1
#
_cell.length_a   1.000
_cell.length_b   1.000
_cell.length_c   1.000
_cell.angle_alpha   90.00
_cell.angle_beta   90.00
_cell.angle_gamma   90.00
#
_symmetry.space_group_name_H-M   'P 1'
#
loop_
_entity.id
_entity.type
_entity.pdbx_description
1 polymer ?
#
loop_
_entity_poly.entity_id
_entity_poly.type
_entity_poly.pdbx_seq_one_letter_code
_entity_poly.pdbx_strand_id
1 'polypeptide(L)'
;MRQPIGRRSLDYSKKEDQACPILIDGAVVEQVESFKFLGVHITNKLPRSKHTKPAVKRARQNLFPLMRLKIFGMGPQILKSFYSCTIESILIGCTTAWYGNCSVSDRKALQRVVRTAQYITGAKLPAIQDLYTRRCQRRALKVVKDSSHPSHRLFSLLLQGKRYRSAKSRSKKLLNSFYPQAIRLLNS
;
A
#
# COMPACT_ATOMS: atom_id res chain seq x y z
N MET A 1 35.53 -32.02 6.19
CA MET A 1 34.06 -32.28 6.22
C MET A 1 33.33 -30.97 6.43
N ARG A 2 32.54 -30.50 5.44
CA ARG A 2 31.81 -29.22 5.50
C ARG A 2 30.39 -29.46 6.00
N GLN A 3 30.02 -28.88 7.15
CA GLN A 3 28.64 -28.87 7.65
C GLN A 3 27.81 -27.83 6.88
N PRO A 4 26.54 -28.10 6.52
CA PRO A 4 25.72 -27.14 5.80
C PRO A 4 24.97 -26.19 6.74
N ILE A 5 25.04 -24.91 6.39
CA ILE A 5 24.36 -23.78 7.03
C ILE A 5 22.85 -23.95 6.90
N GLY A 6 22.15 -24.07 8.04
CA GLY A 6 20.71 -24.21 8.10
C GLY A 6 19.97 -23.04 7.45
N ARG A 7 19.27 -23.31 6.34
CA ARG A 7 18.28 -22.40 5.76
C ARG A 7 17.09 -22.29 6.72
N ARG A 8 16.98 -21.20 7.49
CA ARG A 8 15.70 -20.84 8.12
C ARG A 8 14.76 -20.29 7.06
N SER A 9 13.92 -21.15 6.51
CA SER A 9 12.70 -20.75 5.81
C SER A 9 11.68 -20.33 6.86
N LEU A 10 11.14 -19.11 6.77
CA LEU A 10 9.97 -18.72 7.54
C LEU A 10 8.74 -19.33 6.86
N ASP A 11 8.31 -20.49 7.36
CA ASP A 11 7.08 -21.16 6.91
C ASP A 11 5.86 -20.51 7.56
N TYR A 12 5.06 -19.84 6.74
CA TYR A 12 3.74 -19.33 7.10
C TYR A 12 2.66 -20.36 6.69
N SER A 13 2.72 -21.55 7.27
CA SER A 13 1.70 -22.59 7.06
C SER A 13 0.47 -22.30 7.94
N LYS A 14 -0.71 -22.24 7.31
CA LYS A 14 -2.00 -22.20 8.01
C LYS A 14 -2.29 -23.60 8.56
N LYS A 15 -2.31 -23.74 9.88
CA LYS A 15 -3.12 -24.76 10.54
C LYS A 15 -4.50 -24.16 10.81
N GLU A 16 -5.55 -24.82 10.35
CA GLU A 16 -6.87 -24.66 10.93
C GLU A 16 -6.86 -25.45 12.22
N ASP A 17 -6.66 -24.77 13.35
CA ASP A 17 -6.81 -25.34 14.67
C ASP A 17 -7.62 -24.35 15.52
N GLN A 18 -8.50 -24.91 16.35
CA GLN A 18 -9.39 -24.25 17.29
C GLN A 18 -8.70 -23.08 18.00
N ALA A 19 -9.44 -21.99 18.23
CA ALA A 19 -8.92 -20.69 18.69
C ALA A 19 -7.98 -20.80 19.90
N CYS A 20 -6.68 -20.99 19.64
CA CYS A 20 -5.67 -20.87 20.65
C CYS A 20 -5.65 -19.40 21.12
N PRO A 21 -5.73 -19.14 22.43
CA PRO A 21 -5.57 -17.79 22.95
C PRO A 21 -4.20 -17.27 22.53
N ILE A 22 -4.17 -16.07 21.95
CA ILE A 22 -2.92 -15.41 21.56
C ILE A 22 -2.31 -14.88 22.86
N LEU A 23 -1.19 -15.46 23.26
CA LEU A 23 -0.41 -15.01 24.41
C LEU A 23 0.68 -14.04 23.93
N ILE A 24 0.66 -12.82 24.46
CA ILE A 24 1.76 -11.86 24.34
C ILE A 24 2.27 -11.63 25.75
N ASP A 25 3.56 -11.93 25.99
CA ASP A 25 4.22 -11.82 27.30
C ASP A 25 3.48 -12.52 28.45
N GLY A 26 2.83 -13.66 28.16
CA GLY A 26 2.08 -14.44 29.16
C GLY A 26 0.67 -13.93 29.46
N ALA A 27 0.23 -12.82 28.86
CA ALA A 27 -1.14 -12.32 28.97
C ALA A 27 -2.01 -12.79 27.78
N VAL A 28 -3.24 -13.22 28.08
CA VAL A 28 -4.23 -13.59 27.06
C VAL A 28 -4.76 -12.31 26.41
N VAL A 29 -4.59 -12.19 25.10
CA VAL A 29 -5.06 -11.03 24.32
C VAL A 29 -6.47 -11.30 23.77
N GLU A 30 -7.35 -10.31 23.93
CA GLU A 30 -8.69 -10.33 23.36
C GLU A 30 -8.65 -10.41 21.82
N GLN A 31 -9.30 -11.43 21.26
CA GLN A 31 -9.42 -11.58 19.81
C GLN A 31 -10.64 -10.81 19.29
N VAL A 32 -10.40 -9.65 18.68
CA VAL A 32 -11.46 -8.81 18.11
C VAL A 32 -11.57 -9.03 16.60
N GLU A 33 -12.79 -9.11 16.06
CA GLU A 33 -13.01 -9.31 14.61
C GLU A 33 -12.54 -8.09 13.77
N SER A 34 -12.57 -6.89 14.34
CA SER A 34 -12.17 -5.64 13.70
C SER A 34 -11.66 -4.64 14.73
N PHE A 35 -10.46 -4.09 14.52
CA PHE A 35 -9.87 -3.05 15.37
C PHE A 35 -9.34 -1.88 14.55
N LYS A 36 -9.41 -0.65 15.09
CA LYS A 36 -8.89 0.55 14.42
C LYS A 36 -7.54 0.91 15.02
N PHE A 37 -6.46 0.69 14.27
CA PHE A 37 -5.11 1.08 14.66
C PHE A 37 -4.61 2.23 13.78
N LEU A 38 -4.24 3.36 14.38
CA LEU A 38 -3.67 4.53 13.67
C LEU A 38 -4.51 4.98 12.44
N GLY A 39 -5.85 4.89 12.56
CA GLY A 39 -6.77 5.25 11.47
C GLY A 39 -7.01 4.14 10.43
N VAL A 40 -6.46 2.94 10.61
CA VAL A 40 -6.62 1.78 9.73
C VAL A 40 -7.41 0.67 10.44
N HIS A 41 -8.54 0.24 9.85
CA HIS A 41 -9.37 -0.88 10.34
C HIS A 41 -8.78 -2.28 10.04
N ILE A 42 -8.01 -2.85 10.95
CA ILE A 42 -7.49 -4.22 10.86
C ILE A 42 -8.64 -5.18 11.16
N THR A 43 -9.02 -6.05 10.21
CA THR A 43 -10.12 -7.02 10.35
C THR A 43 -9.59 -8.44 10.24
N ASN A 44 -10.11 -9.40 11.02
CA ASN A 44 -9.66 -10.79 11.01
C ASN A 44 -9.77 -11.42 9.59
N LYS A 45 -10.89 -11.17 8.90
CA LYS A 45 -11.09 -11.61 7.50
C LYS A 45 -10.45 -10.68 6.46
N LEU A 46 -9.91 -9.51 6.86
CA LEU A 46 -9.32 -8.49 5.98
C LEU A 46 -10.17 -8.18 4.71
N PRO A 47 -11.51 -8.02 4.75
CA PRO A 47 -12.25 -7.47 3.61
C PRO A 47 -11.88 -5.99 3.46
N ARG A 48 -10.87 -5.73 2.62
CA ARG A 48 -10.21 -4.43 2.47
C ARG A 48 -11.08 -3.33 1.83
N SER A 49 -12.30 -3.66 1.39
CA SER A 49 -13.29 -2.69 0.91
C SER A 49 -13.66 -1.65 1.98
N LYS A 50 -13.52 -1.99 3.27
CA LYS A 50 -13.71 -1.05 4.39
C LYS A 50 -12.69 0.09 4.40
N HIS A 51 -11.51 -0.07 3.78
CA HIS A 51 -10.48 0.99 3.73
C HIS A 51 -10.57 1.87 2.48
N THR A 52 -10.90 1.27 1.33
CA THR A 52 -10.97 2.01 0.07
C THR A 52 -12.12 3.02 0.09
N LYS A 53 -13.28 2.64 0.64
CA LYS A 53 -14.49 3.48 0.65
C LYS A 53 -14.29 4.82 1.40
N PRO A 54 -13.78 4.85 2.64
CA PRO A 54 -13.47 6.11 3.34
C PRO A 54 -12.44 6.97 2.59
N ALA A 55 -11.39 6.37 2.04
CA ALA A 55 -10.37 7.09 1.29
C ALA A 55 -10.97 7.77 0.04
N VAL A 56 -11.79 7.04 -0.73
CA VAL A 56 -12.50 7.58 -1.89
C VAL A 56 -13.47 8.68 -1.47
N LYS A 57 -14.23 8.50 -0.39
CA LYS A 57 -15.17 9.52 0.12
C LYS A 57 -14.43 10.81 0.48
N ARG A 58 -13.34 10.70 1.24
CA ARG A 58 -12.51 11.85 1.64
C ARG A 58 -11.88 12.54 0.44
N ALA A 59 -11.34 11.77 -0.51
CA ALA A 59 -10.76 12.33 -1.72
C ALA A 59 -11.81 13.05 -2.60
N ARG A 60 -13.04 12.52 -2.69
CA ARG A 60 -14.16 13.18 -3.38
C ARG A 60 -14.58 14.49 -2.74
N GLN A 61 -14.65 14.54 -1.42
CA GLN A 61 -14.97 15.79 -0.69
C GLN A 61 -13.98 16.91 -1.03
N ASN A 62 -12.72 16.58 -1.28
CA ASN A 62 -11.68 17.55 -1.66
C ASN A 62 -11.75 18.01 -3.12
N LEU A 63 -12.62 17.43 -3.96
CA LEU A 63 -12.88 17.95 -5.30
C LEU A 63 -13.67 19.26 -5.28
N PHE A 64 -14.53 19.46 -4.26
CA PHE A 64 -15.29 20.70 -4.11
C PHE A 64 -14.41 21.93 -3.89
N PRO A 65 -13.47 21.96 -2.91
CA PRO A 65 -12.57 23.09 -2.76
C PRO A 65 -11.64 23.26 -3.98
N LEU A 66 -11.20 22.17 -4.62
CA LEU A 66 -10.44 22.27 -5.88
C LEU A 66 -11.26 22.96 -6.99
N MET A 67 -12.55 22.63 -7.10
CA MET A 67 -13.46 23.29 -8.05
C MET A 67 -13.65 24.77 -7.71
N ARG A 68 -13.83 25.11 -6.42
CA ARG A 68 -13.93 26.51 -5.97
C ARG A 68 -12.69 27.32 -6.38
N LEU A 69 -11.49 26.78 -6.18
CA LEU A 69 -10.24 27.45 -6.59
C LEU A 69 -10.20 27.71 -8.10
N LYS A 70 -10.70 26.79 -8.93
CA LYS A 70 -10.82 27.02 -10.37
C LYS A 70 -11.76 28.17 -10.69
N ILE A 71 -12.91 28.23 -10.02
CA ILE A 71 -13.90 29.30 -10.21
C ILE A 71 -13.32 30.66 -9.82
N PHE A 72 -12.47 30.72 -8.79
CA PHE A 72 -11.73 31.93 -8.41
C PHE A 72 -10.61 32.32 -9.38
N GLY A 73 -10.46 31.64 -10.52
CA GLY A 73 -9.47 31.97 -11.55
C GLY A 73 -8.04 31.54 -11.23
N MET A 74 -7.84 30.62 -10.28
CA MET A 74 -6.49 30.14 -9.94
C MET A 74 -5.84 29.45 -11.13
N GLY A 75 -4.56 29.77 -11.37
CA GLY A 75 -3.79 29.18 -12.47
C GLY A 75 -3.63 27.65 -12.34
N PRO A 76 -3.43 26.94 -13.46
CA PRO A 76 -3.39 25.48 -13.50
C PRO A 76 -2.28 24.87 -12.62
N GLN A 77 -1.16 25.58 -12.42
CA GLN A 77 -0.07 25.12 -11.55
C GLN A 77 -0.44 25.14 -10.07
N ILE A 78 -1.21 26.14 -9.63
CA ILE A 78 -1.72 26.22 -8.26
C ILE A 78 -2.72 25.11 -8.02
N LEU A 79 -3.65 24.90 -8.96
CA LEU A 79 -4.64 23.81 -8.89
C LEU A 79 -3.98 22.43 -8.84
N LYS A 80 -2.93 22.22 -9.64
CA LYS A 80 -2.14 20.98 -9.62
C LYS A 80 -1.42 20.78 -8.29
N SER A 81 -0.82 21.84 -7.74
CA SER A 81 -0.16 21.78 -6.43
C SER A 81 -1.16 21.47 -5.31
N PHE A 82 -2.33 22.11 -5.34
CA PHE A 82 -3.42 21.83 -4.40
C PHE A 82 -3.88 20.37 -4.49
N TYR A 83 -4.07 19.84 -5.71
CA TYR A 83 -4.37 18.42 -5.93
C TYR A 83 -3.31 17.52 -5.30
N SER A 84 -2.03 17.79 -5.53
CA SER A 84 -0.93 16.98 -5.01
C SER A 84 -0.85 17.01 -3.47
N CYS A 85 -1.12 18.15 -2.85
CA CYS A 85 -1.10 18.30 -1.39
C CYS A 85 -2.31 17.67 -0.70
N THR A 86 -3.48 17.67 -1.32
CA THR A 86 -4.74 17.27 -0.67
C THR A 86 -5.26 15.93 -1.15
N ILE A 87 -5.65 15.83 -2.42
CA ILE A 87 -6.28 14.65 -3.00
C ILE A 87 -5.24 13.54 -3.20
N GLU A 88 -4.10 13.85 -3.82
CA GLU A 88 -3.03 12.87 -4.05
C GLU A 88 -2.49 12.34 -2.72
N SER A 89 -2.31 13.19 -1.70
CA SER A 89 -1.84 12.75 -0.38
C SER A 89 -2.82 11.80 0.32
N ILE A 90 -4.14 12.04 0.23
CA ILE A 90 -5.18 11.12 0.71
C ILE A 90 -5.13 9.81 -0.09
N LEU A 91 -5.04 9.90 -1.42
CA LEU A 91 -5.01 8.74 -2.29
C LEU A 91 -3.75 7.91 -2.08
N ILE A 92 -2.60 8.49 -1.72
CA ILE A 92 -1.32 7.77 -1.59
C ILE A 92 -0.98 7.42 -0.14
N GLY A 93 -1.61 8.07 0.85
CA GLY A 93 -1.22 8.02 2.26
C GLY A 93 -0.97 6.61 2.81
N CYS A 94 -1.89 5.67 2.56
CA CYS A 94 -1.76 4.28 3.01
C CYS A 94 -1.94 3.24 1.89
N THR A 95 -1.92 3.62 0.61
CA THR A 95 -2.18 2.68 -0.50
C THR A 95 -1.19 1.52 -0.58
N THR A 96 0.04 1.69 -0.12
CA THR A 96 1.01 0.58 -0.07
C THR A 96 0.48 -0.62 0.75
N ALA A 97 -0.40 -0.38 1.72
CA ALA A 97 -0.94 -1.44 2.58
C ALA A 97 -2.12 -2.21 1.95
N TRP A 98 -2.91 -1.58 1.08
CA TRP A 98 -4.18 -2.14 0.61
C TRP A 98 -4.40 -2.12 -0.91
N TYR A 99 -3.76 -1.21 -1.65
CA TYR A 99 -4.04 -0.99 -3.08
C TYR A 99 -3.73 -2.19 -3.97
N GLY A 100 -2.62 -2.89 -3.73
CA GLY A 100 -2.29 -4.12 -4.47
C GLY A 100 -3.38 -5.18 -4.39
N ASN A 101 -4.20 -5.13 -3.35
CA ASN A 101 -5.31 -6.05 -3.09
C ASN A 101 -6.70 -5.46 -3.38
N CYS A 102 -6.80 -4.25 -3.95
CA CYS A 102 -8.08 -3.68 -4.36
C CYS A 102 -8.76 -4.50 -5.46
N SER A 103 -10.09 -4.57 -5.37
CA SER A 103 -10.94 -5.04 -6.46
C SER A 103 -10.82 -4.10 -7.68
N VAL A 104 -11.29 -4.59 -8.83
CA VAL A 104 -11.36 -3.76 -10.05
C VAL A 104 -12.30 -2.56 -9.84
N SER A 105 -13.42 -2.75 -9.14
CA SER A 105 -14.37 -1.68 -8.84
C SER A 105 -13.76 -0.58 -7.96
N ASP A 106 -12.99 -0.97 -6.94
CA ASP A 106 -12.25 -0.04 -6.07
C ASP A 106 -11.24 0.78 -6.87
N ARG A 107 -10.44 0.14 -7.73
CA ARG A 107 -9.47 0.82 -8.60
C ARG A 107 -10.14 1.81 -9.54
N LYS A 108 -11.27 1.42 -10.14
CA LYS A 108 -12.09 2.31 -10.98
C LYS A 108 -12.65 3.49 -10.17
N ALA A 109 -13.07 3.28 -8.93
CA ALA A 109 -13.55 4.36 -8.06
C ALA A 109 -12.46 5.39 -7.74
N LEU A 110 -11.24 4.94 -7.42
CA LEU A 110 -10.10 5.82 -7.18
C LEU A 110 -9.69 6.57 -8.46
N GLN A 111 -9.62 5.87 -9.59
CA GLN A 111 -9.27 6.50 -10.87
C GLN A 111 -10.29 7.56 -11.30
N ARG A 112 -11.58 7.39 -10.97
CA ARG A 112 -12.60 8.42 -11.23
C ARG A 112 -12.29 9.72 -10.50
N VAL A 113 -11.82 9.67 -9.25
CA VAL A 113 -11.42 10.89 -8.51
C VAL A 113 -10.28 11.62 -9.23
N VAL A 114 -9.27 10.86 -9.68
CA VAL A 114 -8.14 11.41 -10.45
C VAL A 114 -8.63 12.06 -11.75
N ARG A 115 -9.54 11.39 -12.50
CA ARG A 115 -10.10 11.92 -13.74
C ARG A 115 -10.89 13.22 -13.52
N THR A 116 -11.71 13.27 -12.48
CA THR A 116 -12.45 14.49 -12.13
C THR A 116 -11.49 15.63 -11.77
N ALA A 117 -10.46 15.36 -10.96
CA ALA A 117 -9.45 16.36 -10.65
C ALA A 117 -8.69 16.84 -11.90
N GLN A 118 -8.38 15.93 -12.82
CA GLN A 118 -7.74 16.27 -14.10
C GLN A 118 -8.62 17.19 -14.96
N TYR A 119 -9.91 16.91 -15.03
CA TYR A 119 -10.87 17.77 -15.72
C TYR A 119 -10.97 19.17 -15.09
N ILE A 120 -10.99 19.25 -13.75
CA ILE A 120 -11.02 20.53 -13.04
C ILE A 120 -9.72 21.31 -13.29
N THR A 121 -8.57 20.69 -13.04
CA THR A 121 -7.26 21.35 -13.17
C THR A 121 -6.89 21.71 -14.62
N GLY A 122 -7.48 21.06 -15.62
CA GLY A 122 -7.10 21.22 -17.03
C GLY A 122 -5.70 20.68 -17.34
N ALA A 123 -5.09 19.92 -16.43
CA ALA A 123 -3.72 19.42 -16.55
C ALA A 123 -3.70 17.89 -16.48
N LYS A 124 -2.78 17.27 -17.23
CA LYS A 124 -2.58 15.81 -17.17
C LYS A 124 -2.11 15.40 -15.77
N LEU A 125 -2.90 14.55 -15.11
CA LEU A 125 -2.56 13.97 -13.81
C LEU A 125 -2.15 12.51 -13.97
N PRO A 126 -1.21 12.01 -13.15
CA PRO A 126 -0.79 10.61 -13.19
C PRO A 126 -1.95 9.68 -12.82
N ALA A 127 -2.02 8.50 -13.45
CA ALA A 127 -3.04 7.52 -13.10
C ALA A 127 -2.82 7.00 -11.67
N ILE A 128 -3.88 6.50 -11.03
CA ILE A 128 -3.78 5.98 -9.66
C ILE A 128 -2.78 4.81 -9.57
N GLN A 129 -2.67 4.02 -10.64
CA GLN A 129 -1.71 2.93 -10.73
C GLN A 129 -0.27 3.46 -10.72
N ASP A 130 0.02 4.55 -11.46
CA ASP A 130 1.34 5.16 -11.53
C ASP A 130 1.75 5.81 -10.20
N LEU A 131 0.79 6.46 -9.55
CA LEU A 131 0.96 7.01 -8.20
C LEU A 131 1.32 5.90 -7.20
N TYR A 132 0.63 4.77 -7.28
CA TYR A 132 0.90 3.60 -6.46
C TYR A 132 2.28 3.00 -6.74
N THR A 133 2.63 2.74 -8.02
CA THR A 133 3.92 2.13 -8.38
C THR A 133 5.09 3.02 -7.94
N ARG A 134 5.02 4.33 -8.23
CA ARG A 134 5.99 5.34 -7.80
C ARG A 134 6.14 5.36 -6.28
N ARG A 135 5.04 5.32 -5.53
CA ARG A 135 5.08 5.30 -4.06
C ARG A 135 5.73 4.02 -3.54
N CYS A 136 5.38 2.87 -4.12
CA CYS A 136 5.96 1.58 -3.76
C CYS A 136 7.48 1.57 -3.98
N GLN A 137 7.94 2.02 -5.15
CA GLN A 137 9.36 2.12 -5.46
C GLN A 137 10.09 3.05 -4.50
N ARG A 138 9.59 4.28 -4.28
CA ARG A 138 10.20 5.23 -3.34
C ARG A 138 10.31 4.66 -1.92
N ARG A 139 9.26 3.98 -1.44
CA ARG A 139 9.29 3.36 -0.11
C ARG A 139 10.26 2.18 -0.06
N ALA A 140 10.30 1.35 -1.09
CA ALA A 140 11.23 0.23 -1.19
C ALA A 140 12.69 0.69 -1.20
N LEU A 141 13.01 1.71 -2.00
CA LEU A 141 14.35 2.29 -2.06
C LEU A 141 14.81 2.86 -0.70
N LYS A 142 13.90 3.46 0.08
CA LYS A 142 14.20 3.89 1.45
C LYS A 142 14.56 2.71 2.36
N VAL A 143 13.80 1.61 2.30
CA VAL A 143 14.07 0.40 3.09
C VAL A 143 15.38 -0.27 2.66
N VAL A 144 15.67 -0.29 1.36
CA VAL A 144 16.93 -0.84 0.83
C VAL A 144 18.12 0.02 1.24
N LYS A 145 17.98 1.35 1.22
CA LYS A 145 19.08 2.26 1.58
C LYS A 145 19.41 2.22 3.08
N ASP A 146 18.42 1.96 3.92
CA ASP A 146 18.56 1.91 5.38
C ASP A 146 18.82 0.47 5.85
N SER A 147 20.08 0.15 6.18
CA SER A 147 20.49 -1.16 6.69
C SER A 147 19.94 -1.46 8.09
N SER A 148 19.57 -0.44 8.87
CA SER A 148 18.99 -0.59 10.21
C SER A 148 17.49 -0.87 10.16
N HIS A 149 16.85 -0.67 9.00
CA HIS A 149 15.42 -0.86 8.86
C HIS A 149 15.03 -2.33 9.15
N PRO A 150 14.01 -2.59 10.00
CA PRO A 150 13.63 -3.95 10.39
C PRO A 150 13.33 -4.88 9.21
N SER A 151 12.78 -4.30 8.13
CA SER A 151 12.42 -5.02 6.91
C SER A 151 13.49 -5.00 5.82
N HIS A 152 14.69 -4.46 6.08
CA HIS A 152 15.80 -4.43 5.10
C HIS A 152 16.13 -5.84 4.59
N ARG A 153 16.11 -6.84 5.49
CA ARG A 153 16.37 -8.25 5.18
C ARG A 153 15.40 -8.86 4.16
N LEU A 154 14.21 -8.28 4.00
CA LEU A 154 13.23 -8.73 2.99
C LEU A 154 13.66 -8.36 1.56
N PHE A 155 14.58 -7.41 1.41
CA PHE A 155 15.16 -6.99 0.13
C PHE A 155 16.57 -7.57 -0.06
N SER A 156 16.69 -8.88 0.00
CA SER A 156 17.97 -9.56 -0.25
C SER A 156 18.26 -9.67 -1.76
N LEU A 157 19.46 -9.28 -2.19
CA LEU A 157 19.91 -9.50 -3.58
C LEU A 157 20.24 -10.98 -3.85
N LEU A 158 20.13 -11.39 -5.11
CA LEU A 158 20.68 -12.63 -5.62
C LEU A 158 22.21 -12.53 -5.73
N LEU A 159 22.90 -13.67 -5.84
CA LEU A 159 24.37 -13.74 -5.91
C LEU A 159 24.97 -12.88 -7.03
N GLN A 160 24.23 -12.68 -8.12
CA GLN A 160 24.64 -11.83 -9.23
C GLN A 160 24.47 -10.31 -8.97
N GLY A 161 23.93 -9.90 -7.82
CA GLY A 161 23.78 -8.49 -7.40
C GLY A 161 22.75 -7.66 -8.17
N LYS A 162 22.21 -8.16 -9.29
CA LYS A 162 21.32 -7.39 -10.19
C LYS A 162 19.84 -7.42 -9.84
N ARG A 163 19.39 -8.43 -9.08
CA ARG A 163 17.96 -8.67 -8.82
C ARG A 163 17.73 -9.04 -7.35
N TYR A 164 16.63 -8.58 -6.80
CA TYR A 164 16.15 -8.95 -5.47
C TYR A 164 15.45 -10.32 -5.51
N ARG A 165 15.55 -11.07 -4.40
CA ARG A 165 14.86 -12.35 -4.24
C ARG A 165 13.34 -12.13 -4.19
N SER A 166 12.64 -12.68 -5.17
CA SER A 166 11.18 -12.68 -5.19
C SER A 166 10.60 -13.45 -4.01
N ALA A 167 9.58 -12.88 -3.36
CA ALA A 167 8.83 -13.58 -2.34
C ALA A 167 8.01 -14.73 -2.96
N LYS A 168 8.02 -15.89 -2.31
CA LYS A 168 7.21 -17.06 -2.68
C LYS A 168 6.01 -17.15 -1.76
N SER A 169 4.82 -17.33 -2.32
CA SER A 169 3.58 -17.50 -1.56
C SER A 169 2.53 -18.19 -2.41
N ARG A 170 1.76 -19.09 -1.80
CA ARG A 170 0.59 -19.72 -2.43
C ARG A 170 -0.61 -18.76 -2.53
N SER A 171 -0.69 -17.76 -1.65
CA SER A 171 -1.79 -16.80 -1.65
C SER A 171 -1.48 -15.57 -2.50
N LYS A 172 -2.37 -15.29 -3.47
CA LYS A 172 -2.36 -14.04 -4.26
C LYS A 172 -2.47 -12.80 -3.37
N LYS A 173 -3.12 -12.93 -2.21
CA LYS A 173 -3.27 -11.86 -1.21
C LYS A 173 -1.91 -11.36 -0.68
N LEU A 174 -1.04 -12.31 -0.34
CA LEU A 174 0.30 -12.02 0.17
C LEU A 174 1.21 -11.54 -0.96
N LEU A 175 1.13 -12.16 -2.15
CA LEU A 175 1.85 -11.67 -3.32
C LEU A 175 1.46 -10.22 -3.65
N ASN A 176 0.20 -9.85 -3.49
CA ASN A 176 -0.29 -8.49 -3.73
C ASN A 176 -0.03 -7.49 -2.59
N SER A 177 0.62 -7.92 -1.50
CA SER A 177 1.04 -7.01 -0.43
C SER A 177 2.24 -6.15 -0.84
N PHE A 178 2.60 -5.20 0.02
CA PHE A 178 3.66 -4.22 -0.25
C PHE A 178 4.99 -4.87 -0.68
N TYR A 179 5.58 -5.76 0.14
CA TYR A 179 6.95 -6.24 -0.10
C TYR A 179 7.10 -7.03 -1.40
N PRO A 180 6.25 -8.03 -1.72
CA PRO A 180 6.42 -8.77 -2.97
C PRO A 180 6.08 -7.92 -4.21
N GLN A 181 5.21 -6.91 -4.09
CA GLN A 181 4.98 -5.94 -5.17
C GLN A 181 6.17 -5.01 -5.36
N ALA A 182 6.73 -4.48 -4.27
CA ALA A 182 7.91 -3.63 -4.29
C ALA A 182 9.11 -4.34 -4.94
N ILE A 183 9.39 -5.59 -4.54
CA ILE A 183 10.46 -6.41 -5.12
C ILE A 183 10.24 -6.60 -6.63
N ARG A 184 9.02 -6.89 -7.06
CA ARG A 184 8.70 -7.02 -8.49
C ARG A 184 8.95 -5.72 -9.25
N LEU A 185 8.54 -4.57 -8.68
CA LEU A 185 8.75 -3.25 -9.27
C LEU A 185 10.22 -2.82 -9.32
N LEU A 186 11.08 -3.35 -8.45
CA LEU A 186 12.53 -3.10 -8.47
C LEU A 186 13.29 -4.08 -9.38
N ASN A 187 12.69 -5.22 -9.68
CA ASN A 187 13.25 -6.22 -10.59
C ASN A 187 12.78 -6.05 -12.05
N SER A 188 11.81 -5.16 -12.27
CA SER A 188 11.30 -4.79 -13.61
C SER A 188 12.23 -3.79 -14.24
#